data_AF-A0A180FDD4-F1
#
_entry.id   AF-A0A180FDD4-F1
#
_cell.length_a   1.000
_cell.length_b   1.000
_cell.length_c   1.000
_cell.angle_alpha   90.00
_cell.angle_beta   90.00
_cell.angle_gamma   90.00
#
_symmetry.space_group_name_H-M   'P 1'
#
loop_
_entity.id
_entity.type
_entity.pdbx_description
1 polymer ?
#
loop_
_entity_poly.entity_id
_entity_poly.type
_entity_poly.pdbx_seq_one_letter_code
_entity_poly.pdbx_strand_id
1 'polypeptide(L)'
;MNADGSLIYEKQGDHVHANLDWWPQAETVVAFYNAWQITGDRKYLDNALKTWGWIRDNMIDREYGEWYSTITADGIPAKKRPKADLWRCPYHNSRMGFELFQRMKD
;
A
#
# COMPACT_ATOMS: atom_id res chain seq x y z
N MET A 1 -6.17 5.27 8.26
CA MET A 1 -5.47 3.98 8.29
C MET A 1 -6.15 3.11 9.32
N ASN A 2 -6.43 1.87 8.96
CA ASN A 2 -7.02 0.85 9.82
C ASN A 2 -6.00 0.35 10.85
N ALA A 3 -6.49 -0.32 11.89
CA ALA A 3 -5.65 -0.86 12.95
C ALA A 3 -4.69 -1.96 12.49
N ASP A 4 -4.88 -2.54 11.31
CA ASP A 4 -4.01 -3.55 10.70
C ASP A 4 -2.90 -2.97 9.81
N GLY A 5 -2.89 -1.65 9.58
CA GLY A 5 -1.92 -0.96 8.72
C GLY A 5 -2.41 -0.69 7.30
N SER A 6 -3.61 -1.14 6.92
CA SER A 6 -4.21 -0.81 5.62
C SER A 6 -4.81 0.60 5.58
N LEU A 7 -4.87 1.20 4.41
CA LEU A 7 -5.49 2.51 4.17
C LEU A 7 -6.75 2.33 3.32
N ILE A 8 -7.91 2.75 3.85
CA ILE A 8 -9.14 2.89 3.06
C ILE A 8 -8.90 3.80 1.85
N TYR A 9 -9.56 3.52 0.74
CA TYR A 9 -9.35 4.22 -0.51
C TYR A 9 -9.57 5.74 -0.37
N GLU A 10 -10.75 6.15 0.09
CA GLU A 10 -11.05 7.55 0.32
C GLU A 10 -12.23 7.74 1.27
N LYS A 11 -12.31 8.93 1.85
CA LYS A 11 -13.47 9.41 2.60
C LYS A 11 -13.79 10.84 2.16
N GLN A 12 -15.04 11.07 1.74
CA GLN A 12 -15.55 12.39 1.38
C GLN A 12 -16.79 12.70 2.20
N GLY A 13 -16.67 13.60 3.18
CA GLY A 13 -17.74 13.84 4.16
C GLY A 13 -18.08 12.54 4.90
N ASP A 14 -19.35 12.13 4.86
CA ASP A 14 -19.82 10.87 5.45
C ASP A 14 -19.68 9.66 4.53
N HIS A 15 -19.29 9.88 3.26
CA HIS A 15 -19.10 8.79 2.30
C HIS A 15 -17.73 8.15 2.46
N VAL A 16 -17.70 6.81 2.60
CA VAL A 16 -16.48 6.04 2.78
C VAL A 16 -16.37 4.99 1.68
N HIS A 17 -15.30 5.06 0.89
CA HIS A 17 -14.89 3.97 0.02
C HIS A 17 -13.93 3.07 0.81
N ALA A 18 -14.48 2.01 1.40
CA ALA A 18 -13.75 1.14 2.32
C ALA A 18 -12.85 0.09 1.64
N ASN A 19 -12.86 0.02 0.31
CA ASN A 19 -11.94 -0.84 -0.44
C ASN A 19 -10.49 -0.40 -0.21
N LEU A 20 -9.58 -1.36 -0.34
CA LEU A 20 -8.16 -1.18 -0.07
C LEU A 20 -7.43 -1.36 -1.40
N ASP A 21 -7.33 -0.28 -2.17
CA ASP A 21 -6.66 -0.30 -3.47
C ASP A 21 -5.14 -0.38 -3.30
N TRP A 22 -4.43 -0.91 -4.31
CA TRP A 22 -3.00 -1.18 -4.25
C TRP A 22 -2.13 0.07 -4.05
N TRP A 23 -2.44 1.16 -4.77
CA TRP A 23 -1.57 2.32 -4.85
C TRP A 23 -1.54 3.14 -3.54
N PRO A 24 -2.65 3.40 -2.81
CA PRO A 24 -2.57 4.11 -1.55
C PRO A 24 -1.74 3.36 -0.51
N GLN A 25 -1.71 2.02 -0.55
CA GLN A 25 -0.87 1.25 0.36
C GLN A 25 0.61 1.47 0.04
N ALA A 26 0.98 1.42 -1.24
CA ALA A 26 2.36 1.68 -1.67
C ALA A 26 2.80 3.11 -1.28
N GLU A 27 1.96 4.11 -1.53
CA GLU A 27 2.22 5.50 -1.13
C GLU A 27 2.33 5.65 0.39
N THR A 28 1.50 4.93 1.15
CA THR A 28 1.53 4.97 2.62
C THR A 28 2.87 4.49 3.17
N VAL A 29 3.46 3.44 2.61
CA VAL A 29 4.79 2.96 3.02
C VAL A 29 5.85 4.03 2.77
N VAL A 30 5.88 4.64 1.58
CA VAL A 30 6.85 5.70 1.24
C VAL A 30 6.65 6.92 2.13
N ALA A 31 5.41 7.36 2.32
CA ALA A 31 5.07 8.54 3.12
C ALA A 31 5.53 8.39 4.57
N PHE A 32 5.24 7.24 5.19
CA PHE A 32 5.66 6.98 6.56
C PHE A 32 7.16 6.81 6.70
N TYR A 33 7.82 6.11 5.78
CA TYR A 33 9.27 5.99 5.82
C TYR A 33 9.95 7.36 5.68
N ASN A 34 9.46 8.20 4.77
CA ASN A 34 9.95 9.58 4.60
C ASN A 34 9.70 10.43 5.86
N ALA A 35 8.51 10.34 6.46
CA ALA A 35 8.20 11.05 7.69
C ALA A 35 9.13 10.64 8.85
N TRP A 36 9.46 9.35 8.95
CA TRP A 36 10.46 8.88 9.91
C TRP A 36 11.84 9.48 9.64
N GLN A 37 12.32 9.51 8.39
CA GLN A 37 13.61 10.12 8.06
C GLN A 37 13.68 11.61 8.41
N ILE A 38 12.59 12.36 8.23
CA ILE A 38 12.54 13.80 8.53
C ILE A 38 12.49 14.05 10.04
N THR A 39 11.71 13.25 10.77
CA THR A 39 11.35 13.56 12.17
C THR A 39 12.14 12.77 13.21
N GLY A 40 12.69 11.61 12.83
CA GLY A 40 13.24 10.61 13.75
C GLY A 40 12.19 9.88 14.60
N ASP A 41 10.90 10.21 14.47
CA ASP A 41 9.85 9.63 15.31
C ASP A 41 9.53 8.20 14.85
N ARG A 42 9.82 7.25 15.75
CA ARG A 42 9.72 5.81 15.49
C ARG A 42 8.32 5.37 15.08
N LYS A 43 7.26 6.07 15.52
CA LYS A 43 5.88 5.73 15.16
C LYS A 43 5.66 5.66 13.65
N TYR A 44 6.37 6.49 12.88
CA TYR A 44 6.24 6.51 11.43
C TYR A 44 6.92 5.29 10.82
N LEU A 45 8.11 4.90 11.28
CA LEU A 45 8.75 3.66 10.82
C LEU A 45 7.91 2.44 11.15
N ASP A 46 7.35 2.37 12.36
CA ASP A 46 6.51 1.27 12.77
C ASP A 46 5.24 1.17 11.90
N ASN A 47 4.64 2.30 11.53
CA ASN A 47 3.52 2.33 10.59
C ASN A 47 3.94 1.92 9.16
N ALA A 48 5.10 2.35 8.66
CA ALA A 48 5.61 1.92 7.36
C ALA A 48 5.80 0.39 7.30
N LEU A 49 6.40 -0.18 8.35
CA LEU A 49 6.61 -1.62 8.49
C LEU A 49 5.29 -2.39 8.61
N LYS A 50 4.31 -1.82 9.33
CA LYS A 50 2.98 -2.42 9.48
C LYS A 50 2.22 -2.44 8.16
N THR A 51 2.20 -1.34 7.43
CA THR A 51 1.58 -1.29 6.08
C THR A 51 2.30 -2.22 5.11
N TRP A 52 3.64 -2.28 5.13
CA TRP A 52 4.39 -3.24 4.31
C TRP A 52 4.05 -4.69 4.65
N GLY A 53 3.95 -5.03 5.94
CA GLY A 53 3.51 -6.35 6.39
C GLY A 53 2.12 -6.69 5.85
N TRP A 54 1.18 -5.75 5.95
CA TRP A 54 -0.17 -5.92 5.41
C TRP A 54 -0.19 -6.16 3.89
N ILE A 55 0.58 -5.36 3.13
CA ILE A 55 0.74 -5.53 1.67
C ILE A 55 1.26 -6.94 1.36
N ARG A 56 2.33 -7.35 2.03
CA ARG A 56 2.99 -8.65 1.81
C ARG A 56 2.03 -9.81 2.05
N ASP A 57 1.16 -9.68 3.03
CA ASP A 57 0.31 -10.78 3.50
C ASP A 57 -1.03 -10.84 2.73
N ASN A 58 -1.53 -9.71 2.21
CA ASN A 58 -2.88 -9.63 1.61
C ASN A 58 -2.89 -9.21 0.14
N MET A 59 -1.98 -8.33 -0.27
CA MET A 59 -2.06 -7.63 -1.56
C MET A 59 -1.25 -8.31 -2.66
N ILE A 60 -0.14 -8.98 -2.32
CA ILE A 60 0.72 -9.64 -3.31
C ILE A 60 0.08 -10.93 -3.82
N ASP A 61 -0.10 -11.05 -5.13
CA ASP A 61 -0.48 -12.31 -5.75
C ASP A 61 0.77 -13.19 -5.93
N ARG A 62 0.86 -14.21 -5.09
CA ARG A 62 2.00 -15.14 -5.06
C ARG A 62 1.90 -16.27 -6.09
N GLU A 63 0.73 -16.45 -6.71
CA GLU A 63 0.50 -17.50 -7.69
C GLU A 63 0.93 -17.03 -9.08
N TYR A 64 0.57 -15.78 -9.44
CA TYR A 64 0.81 -15.24 -10.79
C TYR A 64 1.65 -13.95 -10.82
N GLY A 65 2.17 -13.51 -9.67
CA GLY A 65 2.95 -12.28 -9.56
C GLY A 65 2.11 -11.00 -9.62
N GLU A 66 2.77 -9.86 -9.42
CA GLU A 66 2.12 -8.55 -9.22
C GLU A 66 1.25 -8.52 -7.95
N TRP A 67 0.52 -7.43 -7.75
CA TRP A 67 -0.41 -7.22 -6.65
C TRP A 67 -1.84 -7.44 -7.15
N TYR A 68 -2.81 -7.57 -6.25
CA TYR A 68 -4.21 -7.40 -6.61
C TYR A 68 -4.52 -5.91 -6.83
N SER A 69 -5.54 -5.56 -7.62
CA SER A 69 -5.91 -4.14 -7.74
C SER A 69 -6.50 -3.66 -6.43
N THR A 70 -7.42 -4.42 -5.88
CA THR A 70 -8.07 -4.04 -4.64
C THR A 70 -8.33 -5.27 -3.80
N ILE A 71 -8.28 -5.06 -2.50
CA ILE A 71 -8.92 -5.94 -1.53
C ILE A 71 -10.25 -5.28 -1.20
N THR A 72 -11.35 -6.01 -1.39
CA THR A 72 -12.68 -5.48 -1.09
C THR A 72 -12.80 -5.17 0.41
N ALA A 73 -13.81 -4.39 0.79
CA ALA A 73 -14.12 -4.12 2.19
C ALA A 73 -14.29 -5.40 3.05
N ASP A 74 -14.68 -6.52 2.42
CA ASP A 74 -14.80 -7.84 3.07
C ASP A 74 -13.48 -8.60 3.20
N GLY A 75 -12.35 -7.99 2.82
CA GLY A 75 -11.02 -8.61 2.88
C GLY A 75 -10.72 -9.56 1.72
N ILE A 76 -11.51 -9.53 0.63
CA ILE A 76 -11.36 -10.48 -0.49
C ILE A 76 -10.57 -9.83 -1.63
N PRO A 77 -9.50 -10.47 -2.13
CA PRO A 77 -8.80 -9.98 -3.30
C PRO A 77 -9.68 -10.00 -4.56
N ALA A 78 -9.71 -8.91 -5.31
CA ALA A 78 -10.47 -8.80 -6.56
C ALA A 78 -9.81 -9.55 -7.73
N LYS A 79 -9.77 -10.89 -7.67
CA LYS A 79 -9.06 -11.78 -8.61
C LYS A 79 -9.52 -11.65 -10.07
N LYS A 80 -10.73 -11.16 -10.33
CA LYS A 80 -11.27 -10.99 -11.69
C LYS A 80 -10.89 -9.66 -12.34
N ARG A 81 -10.33 -8.70 -11.56
CA ARG A 81 -9.87 -7.43 -12.11
C ARG A 81 -8.47 -7.59 -12.71
N PRO A 82 -8.18 -6.95 -13.85
CA PRO A 82 -6.87 -7.05 -14.48
C PRO A 82 -5.76 -6.46 -13.60
N LYS A 83 -4.54 -6.99 -13.76
CA LYS A 83 -3.33 -6.53 -13.08
C LYS A 83 -2.67 -5.31 -13.72
N ALA A 84 -3.07 -4.99 -14.95
CA ALA A 84 -2.71 -3.78 -15.64
C ALA A 84 -3.88 -3.36 -16.54
N ASP A 85 -4.15 -2.07 -16.59
CA ASP A 85 -5.18 -1.44 -17.41
C ASP A 85 -4.82 0.04 -17.64
N LEU A 86 -5.73 0.83 -18.21
CA LEU A 86 -5.49 2.26 -18.53
C LEU A 86 -5.11 3.11 -17.30
N TRP A 87 -5.54 2.71 -16.11
CA TRP A 87 -5.29 3.42 -14.85
C TRP A 87 -4.28 2.69 -13.97
N ARG A 88 -3.83 1.51 -14.41
CA ARG A 88 -2.97 0.64 -13.64
C ARG A 88 -1.81 0.12 -14.46
N CYS A 89 -0.62 0.50 -14.03
CA CYS A 89 0.62 -0.14 -14.43
C CYS A 89 1.45 -0.41 -13.16
N PRO A 90 2.51 -1.25 -13.24
CA PRO A 90 3.39 -1.55 -12.11
C PRO A 90 4.32 -0.36 -11.79
N TYR A 91 3.78 0.86 -11.72
CA TYR A 91 4.49 2.08 -11.37
C TYR A 91 4.57 2.24 -9.85
N HIS A 92 3.43 2.33 -9.15
CA HIS A 92 3.41 2.71 -7.73
C HIS A 92 4.15 1.72 -6.83
N ASN A 93 3.94 0.41 -7.02
CA ASN A 93 4.61 -0.64 -6.27
C ASN A 93 6.10 -0.75 -6.61
N SER A 94 6.47 -0.66 -7.89
CA SER A 94 7.89 -0.65 -8.30
C SER A 94 8.62 0.58 -7.77
N ARG A 95 8.02 1.77 -7.89
CA ARG A 95 8.58 3.03 -7.39
C ARG A 95 8.73 3.00 -5.88
N MET A 96 7.75 2.48 -5.13
CA MET A 96 7.89 2.25 -3.69
C MET A 96 9.14 1.40 -3.38
N GLY A 97 9.35 0.30 -4.12
CA GLY A 97 10.55 -0.53 -3.97
C GLY A 97 11.85 0.25 -4.21
N PHE A 98 11.92 1.03 -5.30
CA PHE A 98 13.09 1.84 -5.62
C PHE A 98 13.34 2.96 -4.60
N GLU A 99 12.31 3.67 -4.16
CA GLU A 99 12.39 4.72 -3.14
C GLU A 99 12.96 4.18 -1.83
N LEU A 100 12.40 3.07 -1.33
CA LEU A 100 12.90 2.46 -0.09
C LEU A 100 14.34 1.98 -0.26
N PHE A 101 14.65 1.32 -1.38
CA PHE A 101 16.01 0.86 -1.66
C PHE A 101 17.01 2.01 -1.66
N GLN A 102 16.66 3.16 -2.24
CA GLN A 102 17.52 4.34 -2.24
C GLN A 102 17.69 4.90 -0.81
N ARG A 103 16.61 4.97 -0.03
CA ARG A 103 16.61 5.57 1.32
C ARG A 103 17.21 4.68 2.42
N MET A 104 17.40 3.39 2.16
CA MET A 104 18.02 2.42 3.10
C MET A 104 19.53 2.24 2.88
N LYS A 105 20.09 2.82 1.82
CA LYS A 105 21.52 2.72 1.51
C LYS A 105 22.40 3.68 2.29
N ASP A 106 21.80 4.73 2.83
CA ASP A 106 22.43 5.74 3.67
C ASP A 106 22.23 5.39 5.15
#